data_AF-A0A968U2C2-F1
#
_entry.id   AF-A0A968U2C2-F1
#
_cell.length_a   1.000
_cell.length_b   1.000
_cell.length_c   1.000
_cell.angle_alpha   90.00
_cell.angle_beta   90.00
_cell.angle_gamma   90.00
#
_symmetry.space_group_name_H-M   'P 1'
#
loop_
_entity.id
_entity.type
_entity.pdbx_description
1 polymer ?
#
loop_
_entity_poly.entity_id
_entity_poly.type
_entity_poly.pdbx_seq_one_letter_code
_entity_poly.pdbx_strand_id
1 'polypeptide(L)'
;MGEEAEERAIYWLDAVVIQGGRLAGSEHHHFDAHFFAIALFKAASWLQKLPKAPGETSADPIGLFIKHFLTEARAIRNMLEHEEDYRSGKGRCQSEYIRTVKLNKGRLSATLPPFTIVHSDEGLSLAGRISVVSAVHESKSILAALRVRNTQVSRSSSE
;
A
#
# COMPACT_ATOMS: atom_id res chain seq x y z
N MET A 1 5.21 -13.97 -18.57
CA MET A 1 5.67 -13.11 -17.45
C MET A 1 4.71 -11.97 -17.15
N GLY A 2 4.15 -11.25 -18.15
CA GLY A 2 3.22 -10.14 -17.90
C GLY A 2 1.88 -10.57 -17.27
N GLU A 3 1.30 -11.67 -17.73
CA GLU A 3 0.00 -12.17 -17.26
C GLU A 3 0.02 -12.58 -15.78
N GLU A 4 1.01 -13.37 -15.35
CA GLU A 4 1.19 -13.70 -13.93
C GLU A 4 1.37 -12.44 -13.06
N ALA A 5 2.16 -11.47 -13.53
CA ALA A 5 2.36 -10.23 -12.77
C ALA A 5 1.06 -9.43 -12.63
N GLU A 6 0.22 -9.41 -13.67
CA GLU A 6 -1.08 -8.74 -13.68
C GLU A 6 -2.08 -9.42 -12.75
N GLU A 7 -2.22 -10.75 -12.82
CA GLU A 7 -3.06 -11.51 -11.88
C GLU A 7 -2.64 -11.31 -10.42
N ARG A 8 -1.33 -11.35 -10.16
CA ARG A 8 -0.79 -11.10 -8.81
C ARG A 8 -1.02 -9.66 -8.36
N ALA A 9 -0.88 -8.68 -9.25
CA ALA A 9 -1.18 -7.29 -8.94
C ALA A 9 -2.67 -7.13 -8.57
N ILE A 10 -3.58 -7.69 -9.37
CA ILE A 10 -5.03 -7.67 -9.10
C ILE A 10 -5.34 -8.29 -7.74
N TYR A 11 -4.84 -9.50 -7.47
CA TYR A 11 -5.04 -10.19 -6.20
C TYR A 11 -4.64 -9.31 -4.99
N TRP A 12 -3.45 -8.71 -5.06
CA TRP A 12 -2.95 -7.88 -3.96
C TRP A 12 -3.66 -6.53 -3.84
N LEU A 13 -4.10 -5.93 -4.95
CA LEU A 13 -4.93 -4.72 -4.93
C LEU A 13 -6.30 -4.99 -4.31
N ASP A 14 -6.94 -6.12 -4.63
CA ASP A 14 -8.18 -6.54 -3.97
C ASP A 14 -7.95 -6.73 -2.46
N ALA A 15 -6.82 -7.33 -2.07
CA ALA A 15 -6.45 -7.44 -0.67
C ALA A 15 -6.27 -6.07 0.02
N VAL A 16 -5.67 -5.07 -0.65
CA VAL A 16 -5.57 -3.70 -0.11
C VAL A 16 -6.96 -3.12 0.15
N VAL A 17 -7.90 -3.29 -0.78
CA VAL A 17 -9.27 -2.78 -0.62
C VAL A 17 -9.98 -3.45 0.56
N ILE A 18 -9.87 -4.77 0.68
CA ILE A 18 -10.49 -5.55 1.77
C ILE A 18 -9.89 -5.16 3.13
N GLN A 19 -8.55 -5.18 3.25
CA GLN A 19 -7.88 -4.89 4.52
C GLN A 19 -8.03 -3.42 4.91
N GLY A 20 -8.03 -2.48 3.95
CA GLY A 20 -8.29 -1.08 4.22
C GLY A 20 -9.71 -0.83 4.73
N GLY A 21 -10.70 -1.57 4.22
CA GLY A 21 -12.07 -1.56 4.75
C GLY A 21 -12.17 -2.10 6.18
N ARG A 22 -11.44 -3.17 6.49
CA ARG A 22 -11.36 -3.73 7.85
C ARG A 22 -10.70 -2.75 8.83
N LEU A 23 -9.58 -2.15 8.45
CA LEU A 23 -8.89 -1.14 9.24
C LEU A 23 -9.79 0.06 9.60
N ALA A 24 -10.69 0.44 8.70
CA ALA A 24 -11.63 1.54 8.93
C ALA A 24 -12.78 1.16 9.88
N GLY A 25 -13.04 -0.13 10.12
CA GLY A 25 -14.20 -0.62 10.87
C GLY A 25 -13.91 -1.55 12.05
N SER A 26 -12.66 -1.93 12.31
CA SER A 26 -12.31 -2.91 13.36
C SER A 26 -11.80 -2.25 14.64
N GLU A 27 -11.95 -2.93 15.78
CA GLU A 27 -11.27 -2.62 17.05
C GLU A 27 -9.90 -3.35 17.15
N HIS A 28 -9.61 -4.28 16.23
CA HIS A 28 -8.39 -5.12 16.22
C HIS A 28 -7.32 -4.57 15.26
N HIS A 29 -6.87 -3.35 15.56
CA HIS A 29 -6.03 -2.55 14.68
C HIS A 29 -4.66 -3.14 14.32
N HIS A 30 -4.04 -3.95 15.18
CA HIS A 30 -2.65 -4.40 14.97
C HIS A 30 -2.50 -5.46 13.85
N PHE A 31 -3.34 -6.50 13.83
CA PHE A 31 -3.25 -7.55 12.81
C PHE A 31 -3.66 -7.01 11.44
N ASP A 32 -4.74 -6.23 11.40
CA ASP A 32 -5.21 -5.60 10.17
C ASP A 32 -4.16 -4.62 9.60
N ALA A 33 -3.43 -3.90 10.46
CA ALA A 33 -2.37 -2.97 10.04
C ALA A 33 -1.21 -3.71 9.37
N HIS A 34 -0.80 -4.85 9.94
CA HIS A 34 0.25 -5.68 9.37
C HIS A 34 -0.16 -6.25 8.01
N PHE A 35 -1.34 -6.86 7.91
CA PHE A 35 -1.82 -7.42 6.63
C PHE A 35 -2.03 -6.34 5.57
N PHE A 36 -2.50 -5.15 5.95
CA PHE A 36 -2.62 -4.03 5.04
C PHE A 36 -1.26 -3.58 4.50
N ALA A 37 -0.24 -3.43 5.36
CA ALA A 37 1.11 -3.06 4.93
C ALA A 37 1.72 -4.12 3.98
N ILE A 38 1.52 -5.42 4.26
CA ILE A 38 1.93 -6.51 3.37
C ILE A 38 1.23 -6.36 2.02
N ALA A 39 -0.10 -6.24 2.03
CA ALA A 39 -0.90 -6.19 0.81
C ALA A 39 -0.50 -5.01 -0.07
N LEU A 40 -0.33 -3.83 0.53
CA LEU A 40 0.06 -2.62 -0.18
C LEU A 40 1.46 -2.73 -0.77
N PHE A 41 2.43 -3.25 0.00
CA PHE A 41 3.78 -3.50 -0.51
C PHE A 41 3.79 -4.49 -1.67
N LYS A 42 3.05 -5.60 -1.55
CA LYS A 42 2.98 -6.63 -2.58
C LYS A 42 2.29 -6.11 -3.84
N ALA A 43 1.19 -5.37 -3.70
CA ALA A 43 0.50 -4.73 -4.82
C ALA A 43 1.46 -3.81 -5.60
N ALA A 44 2.11 -2.86 -4.91
CA ALA A 44 3.06 -1.95 -5.54
C ALA A 44 4.25 -2.69 -6.19
N SER A 45 4.74 -3.75 -5.55
CA SER A 45 5.85 -4.56 -6.08
C SER A 45 5.49 -5.36 -7.33
N TRP A 46 4.25 -5.86 -7.42
CA TRP A 46 3.78 -6.57 -8.62
C TRP A 46 3.43 -5.60 -9.75
N LEU A 47 2.82 -4.47 -9.44
CA LEU A 47 2.59 -3.39 -10.40
C LEU A 47 3.89 -2.91 -11.05
N GLN A 48 4.98 -2.80 -10.27
CA GLN A 48 6.31 -2.44 -10.79
C GLN A 48 6.86 -3.43 -11.83
N LYS A 49 6.41 -4.68 -11.81
CA LYS A 49 6.84 -5.73 -12.74
C LYS A 49 5.98 -5.79 -14.01
N LEU A 50 4.90 -5.02 -14.08
CA LEU A 50 4.07 -4.99 -15.28
C LEU A 50 4.88 -4.41 -16.44
N PRO A 51 4.79 -5.01 -17.64
CA PRO A 51 5.38 -4.42 -18.82
C PRO A 51 4.72 -3.06 -19.06
N LYS A 52 5.54 -2.03 -19.20
CA LYS A 52 5.05 -0.69 -19.50
C LYS A 52 4.46 -0.67 -20.90
N ALA A 53 3.25 -0.16 -21.03
CA ALA A 53 2.67 0.12 -22.34
C ALA A 53 3.47 1.22 -23.06
N PRO A 54 3.52 1.23 -24.40
CA PRO A 54 4.12 2.34 -25.14
C PRO A 54 3.44 3.66 -24.75
N GLY A 55 4.21 4.62 -24.24
CA GLY A 55 3.71 5.92 -23.79
C GLY A 55 3.31 6.03 -22.31
N GLU A 56 3.41 4.96 -21.52
CA GLU A 56 3.27 5.06 -20.06
C GLU A 56 4.44 5.85 -19.45
N THR A 57 4.09 6.83 -18.61
CA THR A 57 5.05 7.71 -17.93
C THR A 57 4.94 7.47 -16.42
N SER A 58 5.94 7.86 -15.63
CA SER A 58 5.84 7.77 -14.17
C SER A 58 4.69 8.59 -13.55
N ALA A 59 4.01 9.43 -14.34
CA ALA A 59 2.83 10.18 -13.95
C ALA A 59 1.50 9.43 -14.23
N ASP A 60 1.55 8.23 -14.82
CA ASP A 60 0.36 7.38 -14.93
C ASP A 60 -0.10 6.90 -13.52
N PRO A 61 -1.38 6.49 -13.35
CA PRO A 61 -1.90 6.09 -12.06
C PRO A 61 -1.11 4.95 -11.37
N ILE A 62 -0.56 4.00 -12.14
CA ILE A 62 0.25 2.90 -11.61
C ILE A 62 1.61 3.43 -11.14
N GLY A 63 2.26 4.28 -11.95
CA GLY A 63 3.52 4.94 -11.62
C GLY A 63 3.42 5.79 -10.35
N LEU A 64 2.34 6.57 -10.22
CA LEU A 64 2.06 7.37 -9.03
C LEU A 64 1.83 6.49 -7.80
N PHE A 65 1.01 5.43 -7.91
CA PHE A 65 0.75 4.50 -6.82
C PHE A 65 2.04 3.85 -6.30
N ILE A 66 2.89 3.36 -7.21
CA ILE A 66 4.19 2.76 -6.86
C ILE A 66 5.06 3.80 -6.13
N LYS A 67 5.15 5.02 -6.67
CA LYS A 67 5.94 6.11 -6.08
C LYS A 67 5.44 6.49 -4.68
N HIS A 68 4.12 6.55 -4.49
CA HIS A 68 3.51 6.93 -3.22
C HIS A 68 3.68 5.88 -2.14
N PHE A 69 3.50 4.60 -2.45
CA PHE A 69 3.33 3.58 -1.42
C PHE A 69 4.48 2.59 -1.27
N LEU A 70 5.28 2.31 -2.32
CA LEU A 70 6.22 1.18 -2.30
C LEU A 70 7.23 1.27 -1.16
N THR A 71 7.85 2.44 -0.97
CA THR A 71 8.92 2.63 0.02
C THR A 71 8.38 2.58 1.45
N GLU A 72 7.33 3.36 1.75
CA GLU A 72 6.76 3.42 3.11
C GLU A 72 6.08 2.09 3.49
N ALA A 73 5.37 1.44 2.55
CA ALA A 73 4.75 0.15 2.82
C ALA A 73 5.81 -0.94 3.09
N ARG A 74 6.93 -0.93 2.35
CA ARG A 74 8.07 -1.82 2.60
C ARG A 74 8.65 -1.60 3.99
N ALA A 75 8.88 -0.34 4.38
CA ALA A 75 9.46 0.01 5.67
C ALA A 75 8.55 -0.43 6.81
N ILE A 76 7.26 -0.05 6.79
CA ILE A 76 6.29 -0.41 7.81
C ILE A 76 6.13 -1.93 7.90
N ARG A 77 5.97 -2.63 6.77
CA ARG A 77 5.89 -4.10 6.74
C ARG A 77 7.10 -4.73 7.43
N ASN A 78 8.32 -4.32 7.05
CA ASN A 78 9.56 -4.84 7.62
C ASN A 78 9.64 -4.59 9.14
N MET A 79 9.17 -3.44 9.62
CA MET A 79 9.14 -3.14 11.05
C MET A 79 8.10 -3.96 11.81
N LEU A 80 6.96 -4.26 11.20
CA LEU A 80 5.91 -5.10 11.79
C LEU A 80 6.29 -6.60 11.78
N GLU A 81 6.97 -7.07 10.73
CA GLU A 81 7.46 -8.46 10.61
C GLU A 81 8.56 -8.78 11.65
N HIS A 82 9.37 -7.78 12.01
CA HIS A 82 10.54 -7.93 12.88
C HIS A 82 10.42 -7.12 14.18
N GLU A 83 9.20 -6.97 14.71
CA GLU A 83 8.92 -6.03 15.81
C GLU A 83 9.83 -6.23 17.05
N GLU A 84 10.13 -7.47 17.42
CA GLU A 84 11.02 -7.78 18.56
C GLU A 84 12.45 -7.28 18.36
N ASP A 85 12.99 -7.40 17.15
CA ASP A 85 14.32 -6.89 16.81
C ASP A 85 14.33 -5.37 16.93
N TYR A 86 13.27 -4.69 16.47
CA TYR A 86 13.18 -3.25 16.59
C TYR A 86 12.93 -2.79 18.04
N ARG A 87 12.12 -3.49 18.82
CA ARG A 87 11.94 -3.17 20.26
C ARG A 87 13.23 -3.35 21.06
N SER A 88 14.09 -4.28 20.66
CA SER A 88 15.40 -4.53 21.29
C SER A 88 16.55 -3.70 20.71
N GLY A 89 16.29 -2.80 19.75
CA GLY A 89 17.30 -1.94 19.15
C GLY A 89 18.22 -2.61 18.13
N LYS A 90 17.89 -3.84 17.70
CA LYS A 90 18.68 -4.68 16.78
C LYS A 90 18.14 -4.66 15.35
N GLY A 91 17.01 -4.01 15.10
CA GLY A 91 16.41 -3.87 13.78
C GLY A 91 17.27 -3.06 12.81
N ARG A 92 17.32 -3.47 11.55
CA ARG A 92 17.91 -2.63 10.49
C ARG A 92 17.07 -1.36 10.34
N CYS A 93 17.68 -0.19 10.15
CA CYS A 93 16.96 1.09 10.12
C CYS A 93 16.17 1.38 11.43
N GLN A 94 16.72 0.99 12.58
CA GLN A 94 16.15 1.24 13.91
C GLN A 94 15.69 2.69 14.14
N SER A 95 16.44 3.65 13.59
CA SER A 95 16.12 5.08 13.66
C SER A 95 14.78 5.45 13.03
N GLU A 96 14.21 4.59 12.19
CA GLU A 96 12.92 4.80 11.54
C GLU A 96 11.76 4.09 12.25
N TYR A 97 12.01 3.27 13.28
CA TYR A 97 10.95 2.52 13.99
C TYR A 97 9.97 3.45 14.69
N ILE A 98 10.49 4.46 15.39
CA ILE A 98 9.70 5.52 16.00
C ILE A 98 9.99 6.79 15.22
N ARG A 99 9.00 7.31 14.47
CA ARG A 99 9.20 8.48 13.61
C ARG A 99 8.25 9.60 14.02
N THR A 100 8.78 10.81 14.03
CA THR A 100 7.97 12.02 14.13
C THR A 100 7.37 12.33 12.76
N VAL A 101 6.04 12.30 12.68
CA VAL A 101 5.26 12.64 11.49
C VAL A 101 4.57 13.98 11.70
N LYS A 102 4.46 14.75 10.61
CA LYS A 102 3.69 15.99 10.56
C LYS A 102 2.28 15.67 10.08
N LEU A 103 1.30 15.88 10.95
CA LEU A 103 -0.11 15.62 10.71
C LEU A 103 -0.85 16.95 10.51
N ASN A 104 -2.05 16.91 9.91
CA ASN A 104 -2.91 18.08 9.69
C ASN A 104 -2.13 19.24 9.02
N LYS A 105 -1.56 18.97 7.85
CA LYS A 105 -0.75 19.95 7.07
C LYS A 105 0.38 20.61 7.87
N GLY A 106 0.97 19.88 8.81
CA GLY A 106 2.09 20.36 9.63
C GLY A 106 1.71 21.09 10.92
N ARG A 107 0.40 21.23 11.21
CA ARG A 107 -0.08 21.86 12.46
C ARG A 107 0.09 20.96 13.68
N LEU A 108 0.21 19.65 13.47
CA LEU A 108 0.43 18.67 14.54
C LEU A 108 1.69 17.86 14.25
N SER A 109 2.43 17.49 15.30
CA SER A 109 3.54 16.54 15.21
C SER A 109 3.27 15.39 16.16
N ALA A 110 3.40 14.16 15.70
CA ALA A 110 3.23 12.97 16.52
C ALA A 110 4.41 12.03 16.31
N THR A 111 4.89 11.42 17.40
CA THR A 111 6.00 10.46 17.37
C THR A 111 5.40 9.07 17.53
N LEU A 112 5.38 8.29 16.43
CA LEU A 112 4.55 7.09 16.33
C LEU A 112 5.38 5.84 15.97
N PRO A 113 5.11 4.69 16.60
CA PRO A 113 5.58 3.37 16.13
C PRO A 113 4.81 2.92 14.86
N PRO A 114 5.28 1.86 14.15
CA PRO A 114 4.74 1.46 12.85
C PRO A 114 3.32 0.87 12.89
N PHE A 115 2.87 0.40 14.06
CA PHE A 115 1.54 -0.20 14.24
C PHE A 115 0.44 0.84 14.55
N THR A 116 0.80 2.10 14.79
CA THR A 116 -0.19 3.12 15.18
C THR A 116 -1.12 3.43 14.04
N ILE A 117 -2.42 3.46 14.34
CA ILE A 117 -3.43 4.00 13.44
C ILE A 117 -3.80 5.39 13.94
N VAL A 118 -3.75 6.36 13.03
CA VAL A 118 -4.15 7.74 13.30
C VAL A 118 -5.49 8.00 12.62
N HIS A 119 -6.48 8.34 13.44
CA HIS A 119 -7.77 8.87 12.98
C HIS A 119 -7.69 10.40 12.99
N SER A 120 -8.05 11.02 11.88
CA SER A 120 -8.07 12.47 11.72
C SER A 120 -9.21 12.90 10.80
N ASP A 121 -9.46 14.21 10.72
CA ASP A 121 -10.47 14.77 9.80
C ASP A 121 -10.14 14.50 8.32
N GLU A 122 -8.86 14.24 8.00
CA GLU A 122 -8.39 13.87 6.66
C GLU A 122 -8.55 12.36 6.37
N GLY A 123 -9.02 11.58 7.36
CA GLY A 123 -9.25 10.15 7.28
C GLY A 123 -8.26 9.33 8.13
N LEU A 124 -8.07 8.08 7.70
CA LEU A 124 -7.30 7.06 8.40
C LEU A 124 -5.89 6.96 7.84
N SER A 125 -4.87 6.95 8.71
CA SER A 125 -3.49 6.70 8.29
C SER A 125 -2.78 5.67 9.16
N LEU A 126 -1.97 4.82 8.52
CA LEU A 126 -1.10 3.85 9.17
C LEU A 126 0.28 4.47 9.44
N ALA A 127 0.74 4.34 10.68
CA ALA A 127 1.93 4.95 11.26
C ALA A 127 2.02 6.48 11.07
N GLY A 128 0.91 7.14 10.69
CA GLY A 128 0.90 8.52 10.21
C GLY A 128 1.67 8.77 8.90
N ARG A 129 1.94 7.71 8.12
CA ARG A 129 2.72 7.78 6.87
C ARG A 129 1.92 7.37 5.64
N ILE A 130 1.06 6.37 5.79
CA ILE A 130 0.28 5.82 4.68
C ILE A 130 -1.18 6.18 4.89
N SER A 131 -1.74 7.01 4.01
CA SER A 131 -3.18 7.23 3.96
C SER A 131 -3.89 5.94 3.50
N VAL A 132 -4.67 5.33 4.39
CA VAL A 132 -5.43 4.12 4.09
C VAL A 132 -6.52 4.43 3.07
N VAL A 133 -7.18 5.59 3.22
CA VAL A 133 -8.24 6.03 2.30
C VAL A 133 -7.70 6.23 0.89
N SER A 134 -6.57 6.92 0.74
CA SER A 134 -5.94 7.14 -0.57
C SER A 134 -5.50 5.82 -1.20
N ALA A 135 -4.83 4.95 -0.43
CA ALA A 135 -4.39 3.65 -0.93
C ALA A 135 -5.56 2.77 -1.42
N VAL A 136 -6.69 2.74 -0.68
CA VAL A 136 -7.90 2.02 -1.10
C VAL A 136 -8.50 2.63 -2.37
N HIS A 137 -8.62 3.96 -2.43
CA HIS A 137 -9.20 4.65 -3.57
C HIS A 137 -8.38 4.42 -4.85
N GLU A 138 -7.06 4.64 -4.78
CA GLU A 138 -6.16 4.41 -5.89
C GLU A 138 -6.15 2.93 -6.31
N SER A 139 -6.21 2.00 -5.35
CA SER A 139 -6.28 0.56 -5.67
C SER A 139 -7.54 0.20 -6.45
N LYS A 140 -8.71 0.75 -6.08
CA LYS A 140 -9.97 0.54 -6.81
C LYS A 140 -9.87 1.09 -8.25
N SER A 141 -9.25 2.26 -8.42
CA SER A 141 -9.06 2.86 -9.74
C SER A 141 -8.17 1.98 -10.64
N ILE A 142 -7.05 1.48 -10.10
CA ILE A 142 -6.14 0.61 -10.86
C ILE A 142 -6.81 -0.73 -11.17
N LEU A 143 -7.53 -1.33 -10.23
CA LEU A 143 -8.30 -2.56 -10.45
C LEU A 143 -9.29 -2.43 -11.61
N ALA A 144 -10.02 -1.31 -11.67
CA ALA A 144 -10.95 -1.05 -12.76
C ALA A 144 -10.22 -1.01 -14.12
N ALA A 145 -9.07 -0.35 -14.19
CA ALA A 145 -8.26 -0.28 -15.40
C ALA A 145 -7.71 -1.64 -15.85
N LEU A 146 -7.17 -2.44 -14.93
CA LEU A 146 -6.62 -3.77 -15.23
C LEU A 146 -7.72 -4.76 -15.66
N ARG A 147 -8.89 -4.74 -15.02
CA ARG A 147 -10.01 -5.62 -15.39
C ARG A 147 -10.56 -5.32 -16.80
N VAL A 148 -10.58 -4.05 -17.20
CA VAL A 148 -10.95 -3.66 -18.57
C VAL A 148 -9.94 -4.20 -19.58
N ARG A 149 -8.63 -4.07 -19.31
CA ARG A 149 -7.56 -4.64 -20.15
C ARG A 149 -7.73 -6.15 -20.35
N ASN A 150 -7.91 -6.91 -19.26
CA ASN A 150 -8.09 -8.36 -19.34
C ASN A 150 -9.31 -8.76 -20.20
N THR A 151 -10.41 -8.02 -20.09
CA THR A 151 -11.63 -8.30 -20.88
C THR A 151 -11.41 -8.07 -22.39
N GLN A 152 -10.59 -7.08 -22.76
CA GLN A 152 -10.26 -6.82 -24.17
C GLN A 152 -9.35 -7.89 -24.76
N VAL A 153 -8.33 -8.34 -24.01
CA VAL A 153 -7.39 -9.38 -24.45
C VAL A 153 -8.09 -10.72 -24.67
N SER A 154 -9.02 -11.11 -23.80
CA SER A 154 -9.78 -12.36 -23.98
C SER A 154 -10.66 -12.37 -25.23
N ARG A 155 -11.16 -11.20 -25.67
CA ARG A 155 -11.97 -11.08 -26.89
C ARG A 155 -11.15 -11.16 -28.17
N SER A 156 -9.96 -10.57 -28.21
CA SER A 156 -9.06 -10.64 -29.37
C SER A 156 -8.45 -12.02 -29.62
N SER A 157 -8.41 -12.89 -28.61
CA SER A 157 -7.87 -14.26 -28.71
C SER A 157 -8.92 -15.29 -29.15
N SER A 158 -10.18 -14.87 -29.30
CA SER A 158 -11.32 -15.72 -29.65
C SER A 158 -11.84 -15.48 -31.08
N GLU A 159 -11.20 -14.58 -31.83
CA GLU A 159 -11.42 -14.29 -33.25
C GLU A 159 -10.26 -14.82 -34.09
#